data_AF-A0A5E6PF19-F1
#
_entry.id   AF-A0A5E6PF19-F1
#
_cell.length_a   1.000
_cell.length_b   1.000
_cell.length_c   1.000
_cell.angle_alpha   90.00
_cell.angle_beta   90.00
_cell.angle_gamma   90.00
#
_symmetry.space_group_name_H-M   'P 1'
#
loop_
_entity.id
_entity.type
_entity.pdbx_description
1 polymer ?
#
loop_
_entity_poly.entity_id
_entity_poly.type
_entity_poly.pdbx_seq_one_letter_code
_entity_poly.pdbx_strand_id
1 'polypeptide(L)' 'MSYFKSTQESLQLREYMTEEGLCFECGKKIEGGAVRYDGYGEPRIIKGLFFHPACAALVGQRLICDGFPNRHKN' A
#
# COMPACT_ATOMS: atom_id res chain seq x y z
N MET A 1 6.64 2.95 -4.19
CA MET A 1 6.84 2.14 -2.97
C MET A 1 7.82 2.87 -2.09
N SER A 2 7.40 3.23 -0.88
CA SER A 2 8.23 3.98 0.08
C SER A 2 8.22 3.29 1.43
N TYR A 3 9.37 3.27 2.11
CA TYR A 3 9.52 2.73 3.46
C TYR A 3 9.52 3.87 4.48
N PHE A 4 8.82 3.67 5.59
CA PHE A 4 8.73 4.62 6.70
C PHE A 4 9.01 3.90 8.02
N LYS A 5 9.59 4.61 8.99
CA LYS A 5 9.92 4.02 10.30
C LYS A 5 8.70 3.84 11.18
N SER A 6 7.65 4.61 10.92
CA SER A 6 6.35 4.48 11.57
C SER A 6 5.22 4.89 10.64
N THR A 7 4.00 4.48 10.97
CA THR A 7 2.80 4.96 10.29
C THR A 7 2.65 6.47 10.45
N GLN A 8 2.92 7.04 11.63
CA GLN A 8 2.88 8.50 11.87
C GLN A 8 3.79 9.30 10.93
N GLU A 9 5.01 8.83 10.66
CA GLU A 9 5.92 9.48 9.70
C GLU A 9 5.33 9.48 8.28
N SER A 10 4.66 8.38 7.92
CA SER A 10 4.00 8.24 6.63
C SER A 10 2.71 9.06 6.49
N LEU A 11 2.14 9.55 7.62
CA LEU A 11 0.88 10.28 7.64
C LEU A 11 0.97 11.73 7.10
N GLN A 12 2.17 12.20 6.77
CA GLN A 12 2.38 13.58 6.28
C GLN A 12 2.07 13.74 4.79
N LEU A 13 1.66 12.67 4.07
CA LEU A 13 1.74 12.60 2.60
C LEU A 13 0.43 12.19 1.87
N ARG A 14 -0.73 12.81 2.15
CA ARG A 14 -2.04 12.64 1.43
C ARG A 14 -2.95 11.48 1.89
N GLU A 15 -4.18 11.48 1.36
CA GLU A 15 -5.34 10.63 1.73
C GLU A 15 -5.10 9.11 1.70
N TYR A 16 -5.66 8.43 2.70
CA TYR A 16 -5.53 6.97 2.89
C TYR A 16 -6.74 6.22 2.37
N MET A 17 -6.51 5.00 1.90
CA MET A 17 -7.58 4.04 1.60
C MET A 17 -7.83 3.05 2.75
N THR A 18 -6.91 2.96 3.71
CA THR A 18 -7.02 2.09 4.90
C THR A 18 -7.26 2.91 6.16
N GLU A 19 -7.92 2.31 7.14
CA GLU A 19 -7.93 2.84 8.51
C GLU A 19 -6.51 3.05 9.02
N GLU A 20 -6.32 4.12 9.79
CA GLU A 20 -5.01 4.50 10.30
C GLU A 20 -4.37 3.36 11.10
N GLY A 21 -3.18 2.95 10.67
CA GLY A 21 -2.41 1.93 11.38
C GLY A 21 -2.83 0.49 11.12
N LEU A 22 -3.77 0.20 10.21
CA LEU A 22 -4.07 -1.17 9.80
C LEU A 22 -3.34 -1.56 8.50
N CYS A 23 -2.87 -2.80 8.45
CA CYS A 23 -2.30 -3.40 7.25
C CYS A 23 -3.40 -3.82 6.28
N PHE A 24 -3.30 -3.38 5.02
CA PHE A 24 -4.30 -3.68 3.98
C PHE A 24 -4.43 -5.18 3.67
N GLU A 25 -3.33 -5.93 3.77
CA GLU A 25 -3.35 -7.38 3.46
C GLU A 25 -3.98 -8.20 4.58
N CYS A 26 -3.56 -8.00 5.83
CA CYS A 26 -3.90 -8.91 6.93
C CYS A 26 -4.89 -8.31 7.94
N GLY A 27 -5.25 -7.03 7.79
CA GLY A 27 -6.18 -6.31 8.68
C GLY A 27 -5.62 -6.03 10.09
N LYS A 28 -4.41 -6.47 10.41
CA LYS A 28 -3.80 -6.28 11.74
C LYS A 28 -3.12 -4.93 11.86
N LYS A 29 -2.99 -4.46 13.10
CA LYS A 29 -2.30 -3.21 13.43
C LYS A 29 -0.81 -3.26 13.05
N ILE A 30 -0.29 -2.14 12.58
CA ILE A 30 1.13 -1.92 12.28
C ILE A 30 1.75 -1.20 13.47
N GLU A 31 2.60 -1.89 14.22
CA GLU A 31 3.22 -1.38 15.46
C GLU A 31 4.65 -0.86 15.24
N GLY A 32 5.22 -1.04 14.05
CA GLY A 32 6.59 -0.66 13.72
C GLY A 32 6.74 -0.06 12.32
N GLY A 33 7.84 -0.39 11.64
CA GLY A 33 8.10 0.05 10.28
C GLY A 33 6.99 -0.34 9.31
N ALA A 34 6.65 0.57 8.40
CA ALA A 34 5.54 0.42 7.46
C ALA A 34 6.03 0.60 6.02
N VAL A 35 5.42 -0.15 5.11
CA VAL A 35 5.59 0.06 3.66
C VAL A 35 4.30 0.67 3.11
N ARG A 36 4.45 1.73 2.33
CA ARG A 36 3.33 2.40 1.66
C ARG A 36 3.40 2.17 0.15
N TYR A 37 2.29 1.72 -0.41
CA TYR A 37 2.06 1.69 -1.86
C TYR A 37 1.15 2.86 -2.23
N ASP A 38 1.54 3.58 -3.28
CA ASP A 38 0.78 4.71 -3.81
C ASP A 38 0.06 4.29 -5.07
N GLY A 39 -1.22 4.64 -5.18
CA GLY A 39 -2.04 4.41 -6.36
C GLY A 39 -2.88 5.64 -6.70
N TYR A 40 -3.35 5.71 -7.94
CA TYR A 40 -4.30 6.72 -8.39
C TYR A 40 -5.71 6.12 -8.36
N GLY A 41 -6.56 6.58 -7.43
CA GLY A 41 -7.99 6.27 -7.48
C GLY A 41 -8.74 7.19 -8.46
N GLU A 42 -8.23 8.41 -8.62
CA GLU A 42 -8.69 9.42 -9.57
C GLU A 42 -7.49 10.13 -10.20
N PRO A 43 -7.63 10.79 -11.36
CA PRO A 43 -6.51 11.38 -12.12
C PRO A 43 -5.63 12.39 -11.36
N ARG A 44 -6.05 12.84 -10.18
CA ARG A 44 -5.33 13.85 -9.37
C ARG A 44 -5.21 13.49 -7.88
N ILE A 45 -5.83 12.40 -7.44
CA ILE A 45 -5.83 11.99 -6.04
C ILE A 45 -4.99 10.74 -5.92
N ILE A 46 -3.83 10.90 -5.27
CA ILE A 46 -2.99 9.77 -4.87
C ILE A 46 -3.55 9.23 -3.56
N LYS A 47 -3.84 7.93 -3.56
CA LYS A 47 -4.28 7.17 -2.41
C LYS A 47 -3.14 6.28 -1.91
N GLY A 48 -2.96 6.22 -0.60
CA GLY A 48 -1.97 5.36 0.05
C GLY A 48 -2.58 4.09 0.65
N LEU A 49 -1.92 2.95 0.43
CA LEU A 49 -2.16 1.68 1.13
C LEU A 49 -0.96 1.34 2.02
N PHE A 50 -1.23 0.94 3.26
CA PHE A 50 -0.19 0.57 4.23
C PHE A 50 -0.09 -0.93 4.46
N PHE A 51 1.14 -1.38 4.66
CA PHE A 51 1.45 -2.78 4.85
C PHE A 51 2.53 -2.98 5.92
N HIS A 52 2.49 -4.11 6.60
CA HIS A 52 3.71 -4.67 7.20
C HIS A 52 4.73 -4.96 6.09
N PRO A 53 6.05 -4.83 6.34
CA PRO A 53 7.08 -5.09 5.34
C PRO A 53 6.96 -6.48 4.68
N ALA A 54 6.63 -7.52 5.46
CA ALA A 54 6.42 -8.87 4.94
C ALA A 54 5.17 -8.98 4.06
N CYS A 55 4.07 -8.31 4.44
CA CYS A 55 2.82 -8.30 3.67
C CYS A 55 2.95 -7.55 2.35
N ALA A 56 3.74 -6.47 2.31
CA ALA A 56 3.98 -5.70 1.10
C ALA A 56 4.55 -6.57 -0.03
N ALA A 57 5.55 -7.41 0.29
CA ALA A 57 6.17 -8.29 -0.70
C ALA A 57 5.17 -9.29 -1.31
N LEU A 58 4.30 -9.88 -0.49
CA LEU A 58 3.26 -10.81 -0.95
C LEU A 58 2.25 -10.12 -1.88
N VAL A 59 1.77 -8.94 -1.49
CA VAL A 59 0.81 -8.19 -2.30
C VAL A 59 1.43 -7.70 -3.59
N GLY A 60 2.67 -7.21 -3.55
CA GLY A 60 3.40 -6.79 -4.76
C GLY A 60 3.53 -7.94 -5.77
N GLN A 61 3.84 -9.15 -5.31
CA GLN A 61 3.89 -10.33 -6.17
C GLN A 61 2.52 -10.65 -6.79
N ARG A 62 1.44 -10.65 -6.00
CA ARG A 62 0.08 -10.89 -6.52
C ARG A 62 -0.31 -9.86 -7.57
N LEU A 63 -0.09 -8.57 -7.32
CA LEU A 63 -0.41 -7.51 -8.28
C LEU A 63 0.32 -7.69 -9.62
N ILE A 64 1.58 -8.12 -9.59
CA ILE A 64 2.37 -8.39 -10.79
C ILE A 64 1.86 -9.64 -11.51
N CYS A 65 1.61 -10.72 -10.77
CA CYS A 65 1.18 -12.01 -11.32
C CYS A 65 -0.24 -11.95 -11.88
N ASP A 66 -1.20 -11.41 -11.12
CA ASP A 66 -2.61 -11.31 -11.52
C ASP A 66 -2.79 -10.32 -12.68
N GLY A 67 -1.97 -9.28 -12.72
CA GLY A 67 -1.92 -8.35 -13.85
C GLY A 67 -1.30 -8.97 -15.11
N PHE A 68 -0.47 -10.01 -15.01
CA PHE A 68 0.18 -10.61 -16.18
C PHE A 68 -0.60 -11.84 -16.69
N PRO A 69 -0.78 -12.00 -18.03
CA PRO A 69 -0.37 -11.12 -19.12
C PRO A 69 -1.41 -10.02 -19.44
N ASN A 70 -2.56 -10.00 -18.76
CA ASN A 70 -3.73 -9.23 -19.18
C ASN A 70 -3.63 -7.71 -18.91
N ARG A 71 -2.52 -7.19 -18.37
CA ARG A 71 -2.29 -5.77 -18.07
C ARG A 71 -2.47 -4.81 -19.26
N HIS A 72 -2.44 -5.34 -20.49
CA HIS A 72 -2.57 -4.58 -21.74
C HIS A 72 -3.83 -4.93 -22.55
N LYS A 73 -4.68 -5.85 -22.06
CA LYS A 73 -5.93 -6.19 -22.73
C LYS A 73 -7.02 -5.23 -22.25
N ASN A 74 -7.03 -4.03 -22.83
CA ASN A 74 -8.17 -3.11 -22.76
C ASN A 74 -8.98 -3.22 -24.05
#